data_AF-A0A356WUW2-F1
#
_entry.id   AF-A0A356WUW2-F1
#
_cell.length_a   1.000
_cell.length_b   1.000
_cell.length_c   1.000
_cell.angle_alpha   90.00
_cell.angle_beta   90.00
_cell.angle_gamma   90.00
#
_symmetry.space_group_name_H-M   'P 1'
#
loop_
_entity.id
_entity.type
_entity.pdbx_description
1 polymer ?
#
loop_
_entity_poly.entity_id
_entity_poly.type
_entity_poly.pdbx_seq_one_letter_code
_entity_poly.pdbx_strand_id
1 'polypeptide(L)'
;AYKRPEPYLKSSPGNRQEWILACKGGDPAGSNFDWAGPLTETVLLGNIALRPELREKMSYQSLNFDPETLSFPNMPEADQFLHYEYRSGWTL
;
A
#
# COMPACT_ATOMS: atom_id res chain seq x y z
N ALA A 1 -1.78 -5.22 -36.83
CA ALA A 1 -2.16 -6.02 -35.65
C ALA A 1 -1.23 -5.68 -34.50
N TYR A 2 -1.73 -5.60 -33.26
CA TYR A 2 -0.90 -5.34 -32.07
C TYR A 2 0.01 -6.55 -31.77
N LYS A 3 1.29 -6.30 -31.46
CA LYS A 3 2.26 -7.34 -31.09
C LYS A 3 2.55 -7.22 -29.59
N ARG A 4 2.20 -8.26 -28.83
CA ARG A 4 2.45 -8.32 -27.38
C ARG A 4 3.97 -8.34 -27.12
N PRO A 5 4.49 -7.61 -26.11
CA PRO A 5 5.88 -7.72 -25.72
C PRO A 5 6.22 -9.12 -25.19
N GLU A 6 7.48 -9.50 -25.33
CA GLU A 6 7.99 -10.75 -24.75
C GLU A 6 7.78 -10.75 -23.23
N PRO A 7 7.36 -11.89 -22.62
CA PRO A 7 7.23 -12.00 -21.18
C PRO A 7 8.58 -11.74 -20.49
N TYR A 8 8.61 -10.74 -19.60
CA TYR A 8 9.81 -10.39 -18.83
C TYR A 8 9.68 -10.77 -17.34
N LEU A 9 8.50 -11.25 -16.91
CA LEU A 9 8.26 -11.77 -15.57
C LEU A 9 8.15 -13.30 -15.63
N LYS A 10 8.77 -13.98 -14.68
CA LYS A 10 8.61 -15.43 -14.52
C LYS A 10 7.14 -15.73 -14.18
N SER A 11 6.59 -16.79 -14.77
CA SER A 11 5.28 -17.29 -14.39
C SER A 11 5.29 -17.78 -12.94
N SER A 12 4.29 -17.38 -12.17
CA SER A 12 4.09 -17.88 -10.81
C SER A 12 3.66 -19.36 -10.85
N PRO A 13 4.24 -20.24 -10.01
CA PRO A 13 3.72 -21.59 -9.79
C PRO A 13 2.45 -21.59 -8.90
N GLY A 14 1.98 -20.40 -8.47
CA GLY A 14 0.85 -20.17 -7.57
C GLY A 14 1.29 -19.88 -6.13
N ASN A 15 0.59 -18.97 -5.44
CA ASN A 15 0.95 -18.47 -4.10
C ASN A 15 1.28 -19.56 -3.08
N ARG A 16 0.50 -20.65 -3.05
CA ARG A 16 0.75 -21.78 -2.14
C ARG A 16 2.09 -22.45 -2.42
N GLN A 17 2.40 -22.69 -3.69
CA GLN A 17 3.63 -23.37 -4.08
C GLN A 17 4.85 -22.47 -3.85
N GLU A 18 4.73 -21.17 -4.15
CA GLU A 18 5.76 -20.17 -3.81
C GLU A 18 6.08 -20.18 -2.32
N TRP A 19 5.05 -20.16 -1.46
CA TRP A 19 5.23 -20.21 -0.01
C TRP A 19 5.98 -21.47 0.45
N ILE A 20 5.60 -22.66 -0.06
CA ILE A 20 6.30 -23.92 0.26
C ILE A 20 7.77 -23.87 -0.17
N LEU A 21 8.06 -23.34 -1.36
CA LEU A 21 9.43 -23.23 -1.87
C LEU A 21 10.27 -22.28 -1.02
N ALA A 22 9.73 -21.11 -0.68
CA ALA A 22 10.40 -20.14 0.18
C ALA A 22 10.71 -20.74 1.56
N CYS A 23 9.75 -21.45 2.19
CA CYS A 23 9.96 -22.13 3.47
C CYS A 23 11.03 -23.23 3.43
N LYS A 24 11.32 -23.79 2.26
CA LYS A 24 12.37 -24.80 2.05
C LYS A 24 13.75 -24.20 1.73
N GLY A 25 13.89 -22.88 1.82
CA GLY A 25 15.14 -22.17 1.52
C GLY A 25 15.33 -21.82 0.04
N GLY A 26 14.24 -21.86 -0.75
CA GLY A 26 14.24 -21.32 -2.11
C GLY A 26 14.11 -19.80 -2.15
N ASP A 27 13.81 -19.26 -3.33
CA ASP A 27 13.56 -17.84 -3.53
C ASP A 27 12.42 -17.31 -2.65
N PRO A 28 12.42 -16.02 -2.27
CA PRO A 28 11.29 -15.39 -1.57
C PRO A 28 9.99 -15.53 -2.35
N ALA A 29 8.87 -15.69 -1.62
CA ALA A 29 7.55 -15.67 -2.25
C ALA A 29 7.27 -14.31 -2.92
N GLY A 30 6.49 -14.31 -4.01
CA GLY A 30 6.25 -13.10 -4.81
C GLY A 30 5.47 -12.01 -4.06
N SER A 31 4.71 -12.38 -3.03
CA SER A 31 4.00 -11.45 -2.13
C SER A 31 4.61 -11.43 -0.72
N ASN A 32 5.93 -11.30 -0.63
CA ASN A 32 6.64 -11.08 0.64
C ASN A 32 6.31 -9.70 1.26
N PHE A 33 6.79 -9.42 2.47
CA PHE A 33 6.49 -8.16 3.17
C PHE A 33 7.06 -6.91 2.49
N ASP A 34 8.21 -7.01 1.83
CA ASP A 34 8.82 -5.89 1.11
C ASP A 34 7.95 -5.43 -0.08
N TRP A 35 7.19 -6.36 -0.67
CA TRP A 35 6.21 -6.06 -1.72
C TRP A 35 4.82 -5.75 -1.16
N ALA A 36 4.31 -6.63 -0.29
CA ALA A 36 2.94 -6.58 0.20
C ALA A 36 2.70 -5.41 1.16
N GLY A 37 3.71 -4.96 1.90
CA GLY A 37 3.62 -3.80 2.79
C GLY A 37 3.31 -2.51 2.04
N PRO A 38 4.18 -2.03 1.14
CA PRO A 38 3.95 -0.81 0.35
C PRO A 38 2.70 -0.89 -0.53
N LEU A 39 2.39 -2.07 -1.07
CA LEU A 39 1.14 -2.28 -1.81
C LEU A 39 -0.09 -2.04 -0.92
N THR A 40 -0.08 -2.60 0.29
CA THR A 40 -1.17 -2.44 1.25
C THR A 40 -1.29 -0.98 1.68
N GLU A 41 -0.18 -0.31 1.98
CA GLU A 41 -0.15 1.12 2.29
C GLU A 41 -0.80 1.95 1.18
N THR A 42 -0.43 1.71 -0.08
CA THR A 42 -1.02 2.42 -1.23
C THR A 42 -2.53 2.26 -1.29
N VAL A 43 -3.04 1.05 -1.06
CA VAL A 43 -4.49 0.77 -1.02
C VAL A 43 -5.17 1.50 0.14
N LEU A 44 -4.53 1.53 1.32
CA LEU A 44 -5.06 2.21 2.50
C LEU A 44 -5.09 3.74 2.34
N LEU A 45 -4.10 4.35 1.70
CA LEU A 45 -4.12 5.77 1.34
C LEU A 45 -5.31 6.10 0.42
N GLY A 46 -5.71 5.15 -0.44
CA GLY A 46 -6.94 5.25 -1.24
C GLY A 46 -8.21 5.42 -0.40
N ASN A 47 -8.30 4.78 0.77
CA ASN A 47 -9.43 4.98 1.68
C ASN A 47 -9.47 6.39 2.26
N ILE A 48 -8.31 7.00 2.51
CA ILE A 48 -8.22 8.38 2.99
C ILE A 48 -8.72 9.33 1.91
N ALA A 49 -8.34 9.13 0.65
CA ALA A 49 -8.81 9.93 -0.48
C ALA A 49 -10.34 9.87 -0.70
N LEU A 50 -11.03 8.87 -0.16
CA LEU A 50 -12.48 8.71 -0.25
C LEU A 50 -13.24 9.36 0.92
N ARG A 51 -12.55 9.97 1.87
CA ARG A 51 -13.17 10.60 3.04
C ARG A 51 -14.07 11.77 2.63
N PRO A 52 -15.35 11.79 3.04
CA PRO A 52 -16.25 12.89 2.72
C PRO A 52 -15.77 14.24 3.27
N GLU A 53 -15.06 14.23 4.40
CA GLU A 53 -14.48 15.40 5.04
C GLU A 53 -13.43 16.10 4.15
N LEU A 54 -12.79 15.37 3.24
CA LEU A 54 -11.74 15.90 2.36
C LEU A 54 -12.28 16.31 0.98
N ARG A 55 -13.51 15.91 0.63
CA ARG A 55 -14.06 16.01 -0.73
C ARG A 55 -14.07 17.44 -1.30
N GLU A 56 -14.43 18.43 -0.49
CA GLU A 56 -14.47 19.84 -0.94
C GLU A 56 -13.07 20.33 -1.32
N LYS A 57 -12.08 20.16 -0.45
CA LYS A 57 -10.70 20.56 -0.73
C LYS A 57 -10.08 19.75 -1.87
N MET A 58 -10.38 18.46 -1.95
CA MET A 58 -9.94 17.59 -3.05
C MET A 58 -10.57 17.92 -4.41
N SER A 59 -11.58 18.80 -4.44
CA SER A 59 -12.12 19.35 -5.70
C SER A 59 -11.21 20.42 -6.32
N TYR A 60 -10.29 21.00 -5.54
CA TYR A 60 -9.39 22.09 -5.96
C TYR A 60 -7.92 21.68 -5.99
N GLN A 61 -7.53 20.62 -5.26
CA GLN A 61 -6.15 20.13 -5.22
C GLN A 61 -6.10 18.61 -4.98
N SER A 62 -5.05 17.94 -5.48
CA SER A 62 -4.79 16.54 -5.17
C SER A 62 -4.25 16.36 -3.75
N LEU A 63 -4.51 15.22 -3.13
CA LEU A 63 -3.93 14.85 -1.84
C LEU A 63 -2.49 14.34 -2.05
N ASN A 64 -1.49 14.95 -1.40
CA ASN A 64 -0.08 14.58 -1.55
C ASN A 64 0.43 13.95 -0.25
N PHE A 65 0.78 12.66 -0.32
CA PHE A 65 1.36 11.92 0.80
C PHE A 65 2.90 12.02 0.77
N ASP A 66 3.50 12.32 1.92
CA ASP A 66 4.94 12.24 2.16
C ASP A 66 5.25 10.95 2.95
N PRO A 67 5.91 9.95 2.33
CA PRO A 67 6.21 8.68 2.97
C PRO A 67 7.35 8.78 4.00
N GLU A 68 8.18 9.82 3.97
CA GLU A 68 9.29 9.98 4.91
C GLU A 68 8.77 10.52 6.26
N THR A 69 7.82 11.45 6.21
CA THR A 69 7.20 12.03 7.42
C THR A 69 5.90 11.35 7.81
N LEU A 70 5.37 10.46 6.96
CA LEU A 70 4.06 9.84 7.08
C LEU A 70 2.97 10.89 7.34
N SER A 71 2.83 11.85 6.41
CA SER A 71 1.87 12.95 6.54
C SER A 71 1.37 13.47 5.19
N PHE A 72 0.39 14.38 5.22
CA PHE A 72 -0.15 15.09 4.06
C PHE A 72 0.17 16.60 4.15
N PRO A 73 1.35 17.05 3.70
CA PRO A 73 1.79 18.44 3.89
C PRO A 73 0.84 19.49 3.32
N ASN A 74 0.09 19.15 2.27
CA ASN A 74 -0.85 20.04 1.61
C ASN A 74 -2.29 19.93 2.13
N MET A 75 -2.56 18.98 3.03
CA MET A 75 -3.86 18.75 3.63
C MET A 75 -3.72 18.16 5.04
N PRO A 76 -3.18 18.90 6.03
CA PRO A 76 -2.86 18.34 7.35
C PRO A 76 -4.06 17.74 8.11
N GLU A 77 -5.28 18.19 7.82
CA GLU A 77 -6.48 17.55 8.38
C GLU A 77 -6.66 16.08 7.95
N ALA A 78 -6.02 15.62 6.87
CA ALA A 78 -6.05 14.22 6.46
C ALA A 78 -5.17 13.32 7.36
N ASP A 79 -4.19 13.90 8.08
CA ASP A 79 -3.28 13.16 8.97
C ASP A 79 -4.04 12.45 10.10
N GLN A 80 -5.20 12.96 10.49
CA GLN A 80 -6.07 12.31 11.49
C GLN A 80 -6.54 10.91 11.08
N PHE A 81 -6.43 10.55 9.80
CA PHE A 81 -6.83 9.25 9.27
C PHE A 81 -5.66 8.28 9.06
N LEU A 82 -4.41 8.71 9.29
CA LEU A 82 -3.22 7.86 9.16
C LEU A 82 -3.04 6.94 10.37
N HIS A 83 -3.40 7.43 11.56
CA HIS A 83 -3.27 6.69 12.80
C HIS A 83 -4.59 6.58 13.54
N TYR A 84 -4.73 5.52 14.32
CA TYR A 84 -5.82 5.39 15.27
C TYR A 84 -5.28 5.52 16.69
N GLU A 85 -6.08 6.12 17.56
CA GLU A 85 -5.79 6.11 18.99
C GLU A 85 -6.01 4.71 19.55
N TYR A 86 -4.93 4.11 20.06
CA TYR A 86 -5.03 2.85 20.78
C TYR A 86 -5.83 3.03 22.06
N ARG A 87 -6.55 1.98 22.46
CA ARG A 87 -7.21 1.94 23.77
C ARG A 87 -6.14 2.09 24.86
N SER A 88 -6.47 2.83 25.91
CA SER A 88 -5.62 2.97 27.11
C SER A 88 -5.06 1.62 27.57
N GLY A 89 -3.73 1.57 27.76
CA GLY A 89 -2.98 0.36 28.13
C GLY A 89 -2.36 -0.42 26.98
N TRP A 90 -2.60 -0.03 25.72
CA TRP A 90 -2.00 -0.65 24.53
C TRP A 90 -1.06 0.31 23.80
N THR A 91 0.13 -0.16 23.41
CA THR A 91 1.11 0.57 22.59
C THR A 91 1.67 -0.36 21.51
N LEU A 92 1.99 0.19 20.33
CA LEU A 92 2.69 -0.51 19.25
C LEU A 92 4.20 -0.27 19.33
#